data_AF-G4HIH3-F1
#
_entry.id   AF-G4HIH3-F1
#
_cell.length_a   1.000
_cell.length_b   1.000
_cell.length_c   1.000
_cell.angle_alpha   90.00
_cell.angle_beta   90.00
_cell.angle_gamma   90.00
#
_symmetry.space_group_name_H-M   'P 1'
#
loop_
_entity.id
_entity.type
_entity.pdbx_description
1 polymer ?
#
loop_
_entity_poly.entity_id
_entity_poly.type
_entity_poly.pdbx_seq_one_letter_code
_entity_poly.pdbx_strand_id
1 'polypeptide(L)'
;MSIKKENAPEPLARIPGSIHFIMSKVLYFGLSCKAYLRTFENQSPDVQICCDDCGRLLHKHGRYWRGVVTKHEVILIPIYRWYCPACNKTISLLPEFLIPWARYATWVREAALKRKRKGFSWRQIAESTTTSSVRYSFRTLKRWWARHLHRAANAALWVAGQFIAGGVDEDMLRLYPTMMNPTPMDTLDWLNKLLSRFIPAGASRRGYWTFLNAGLPAASRL
;
A
#
# COMPACT_ATOMS: atom_id res chain seq x y z
N MET A 1 -54.26 -13.19 8.82
CA MET A 1 -52.97 -13.39 8.13
C MET A 1 -52.29 -12.04 7.99
N SER A 2 -51.44 -11.66 8.95
CA SER A 2 -50.65 -10.43 8.90
C SER A 2 -49.35 -10.68 9.66
N ILE A 3 -48.28 -10.91 8.91
CA ILE A 3 -46.92 -11.06 9.44
C ILE A 3 -46.44 -9.63 9.75
N LYS A 4 -46.26 -9.32 11.03
CA LYS A 4 -45.64 -8.06 11.48
C LYS A 4 -44.17 -8.08 11.05
N LYS A 5 -43.76 -7.02 10.33
CA LYS A 5 -42.38 -6.76 9.93
C LYS A 5 -41.48 -6.71 11.17
N GLU A 6 -40.47 -7.57 11.22
CA GLU A 6 -39.38 -7.47 12.17
C GLU A 6 -38.54 -6.21 11.86
N ASN A 7 -38.22 -5.46 12.92
CA ASN A 7 -37.47 -4.23 12.86
C ASN A 7 -36.03 -4.48 12.37
N ALA A 8 -35.63 -3.77 11.32
CA ALA A 8 -34.24 -3.72 10.89
C ALA A 8 -33.36 -3.10 12.00
N PRO A 9 -32.13 -3.60 12.24
CA PRO A 9 -31.25 -3.00 13.23
C PRO A 9 -30.86 -1.58 12.83
N GLU A 10 -31.02 -0.68 13.79
CA GLU A 10 -30.69 0.73 13.74
C GLU A 10 -29.21 0.92 13.35
N PRO A 11 -28.88 1.83 12.41
CA PRO A 11 -27.49 2.01 11.99
C PRO A 11 -26.67 2.57 13.14
N LEU A 12 -25.62 1.83 13.53
CA LEU A 12 -24.64 2.19 14.54
C LEU A 12 -24.24 3.67 14.41
N ALA A 13 -24.47 4.41 15.50
CA ALA A 13 -24.19 5.83 15.60
C ALA A 13 -22.72 6.14 15.25
N ARG A 14 -22.55 7.18 14.42
CA ARG A 14 -21.27 7.68 13.93
C ARG A 14 -20.38 8.12 15.10
N ILE A 15 -19.16 7.59 15.20
CA ILE A 15 -18.12 8.16 16.06
C ILE A 15 -17.67 9.50 15.44
N PRO A 16 -17.89 10.66 16.09
CA PRO A 16 -17.44 11.93 15.57
C PRO A 16 -15.95 12.09 15.89
N GLY A 17 -15.10 12.11 14.85
CA GLY A 17 -13.67 12.41 15.02
C GLY A 17 -12.70 11.70 14.08
N SER A 18 -13.14 10.80 13.20
CA SER A 18 -12.23 10.11 12.30
C SER A 18 -11.89 10.98 11.07
N ILE A 19 -10.67 11.52 11.04
CA ILE A 19 -10.09 12.27 9.92
C ILE A 19 -9.89 11.32 8.72
N HIS A 20 -10.98 11.00 8.01
CA HIS A 20 -10.98 10.09 6.86
C HIS A 20 -11.01 10.87 5.54
N PHE A 21 -9.84 11.24 5.01
CA PHE A 21 -9.75 11.65 3.60
C PHE A 21 -8.48 11.14 2.93
N ILE A 22 -8.33 9.82 2.92
CA ILE A 22 -7.55 9.21 1.84
C ILE A 22 -8.53 8.98 0.69
N MET A 23 -8.59 9.96 -0.21
CA MET A 23 -9.41 9.94 -1.43
C MET A 23 -8.89 8.94 -2.48
N SER A 24 -8.26 7.85 -2.05
CA SER A 24 -7.61 6.88 -2.93
C SER A 24 -7.69 5.48 -2.34
N LYS A 25 -8.16 4.52 -3.13
CA LYS A 25 -8.09 3.10 -2.84
C LYS A 25 -6.91 2.50 -3.61
N VAL A 26 -6.09 1.72 -2.92
CA VAL A 26 -5.01 0.97 -3.55
C VAL A 26 -5.55 -0.42 -3.85
N LEU A 27 -5.51 -0.84 -5.11
CA LEU A 27 -6.05 -2.12 -5.57
C LEU A 27 -4.93 -2.97 -6.16
N TYR A 28 -5.05 -4.29 -5.99
CA TYR A 28 -4.13 -5.25 -6.58
C TYR A 28 -4.58 -5.60 -8.00
N PHE A 29 -3.82 -5.14 -9.00
CA PHE A 29 -4.02 -5.52 -10.40
C PHE A 29 -3.11 -6.66 -10.85
N GLY A 30 -2.02 -6.94 -10.12
CA GLY A 30 -1.09 -8.00 -10.50
C GLY A 30 -0.29 -7.66 -11.76
N LEU A 31 -0.13 -6.37 -12.08
CA LEU A 31 0.51 -5.88 -13.32
C LEU A 31 1.79 -5.06 -13.04
N SER A 32 2.71 -5.02 -14.01
CA SER A 32 3.79 -4.03 -14.02
C SER A 32 3.27 -2.66 -14.47
N CYS A 33 4.02 -1.57 -14.28
CA CYS A 33 3.61 -0.24 -14.80
C CYS A 33 3.27 -0.29 -16.30
N LYS A 34 4.12 -0.94 -17.11
CA LYS A 34 3.92 -1.03 -18.56
C LYS A 34 2.72 -1.90 -18.92
N ALA A 35 2.52 -3.02 -18.21
CA ALA A 35 1.36 -3.87 -18.42
C ALA A 35 0.06 -3.16 -18.01
N TYR A 36 0.06 -2.48 -16.86
CA TYR A 36 -1.06 -1.65 -16.41
C TYR A 36 -1.41 -0.58 -17.43
N LEU A 37 -0.41 0.13 -17.97
CA LEU A 37 -0.63 1.11 -19.03
C LEU A 37 -1.30 0.45 -20.23
N ARG A 38 -0.72 -0.59 -20.81
CA ARG A 38 -1.31 -1.28 -21.98
C ARG A 38 -2.75 -1.75 -21.74
N THR A 39 -3.05 -2.28 -20.55
CA THR A 39 -4.37 -2.82 -20.22
C THR A 39 -5.41 -1.72 -19.99
N PHE A 40 -5.03 -0.61 -19.37
CA PHE A 40 -5.97 0.42 -18.91
C PHE A 40 -5.78 1.77 -19.63
N GLU A 41 -4.97 1.83 -20.69
CA GLU A 41 -4.69 3.07 -21.42
C GLU A 41 -5.95 3.71 -21.98
N ASN A 42 -6.94 2.93 -22.40
CA ASN A 42 -8.18 3.43 -23.00
C ASN A 42 -9.45 2.85 -22.35
N GLN A 43 -9.30 2.02 -21.32
CA GLN A 43 -10.41 1.38 -20.64
C GLN A 43 -10.22 1.38 -19.14
N SER A 44 -11.30 1.64 -18.41
CA SER A 44 -11.29 1.62 -16.95
C SER A 44 -11.27 0.18 -16.45
N PRO A 45 -10.66 -0.11 -15.29
CA PRO A 45 -10.84 -1.40 -14.64
C PRO A 45 -12.31 -1.72 -14.41
N ASP A 46 -12.68 -2.97 -14.63
CA ASP A 46 -14.02 -3.47 -14.33
C ASP A 46 -14.07 -3.92 -12.87
N VAL A 47 -14.33 -2.96 -11.99
CA VAL A 47 -14.38 -3.16 -10.54
C VAL A 47 -15.61 -2.49 -9.96
N GLN A 48 -16.30 -3.22 -9.08
CA GLN A 48 -17.38 -2.71 -8.27
C GLN A 48 -16.85 -2.38 -6.88
N ILE A 49 -17.07 -1.14 -6.45
CA ILE A 49 -16.50 -0.64 -5.20
C ILE A 49 -17.58 0.16 -4.49
N CYS A 50 -17.76 -0.11 -3.20
CA CYS A 50 -18.64 0.67 -2.34
C CYS A 50 -17.90 1.83 -1.68
N CYS A 51 -18.65 2.90 -1.36
CA CYS A 51 -18.16 4.01 -0.57
C CYS A 51 -17.90 3.57 0.87
N ASP A 52 -16.71 3.87 1.39
CA ASP A 52 -16.36 3.51 2.78
C ASP A 52 -17.21 4.26 3.83
N ASP A 53 -17.80 5.41 3.46
CA ASP A 53 -18.56 6.24 4.40
C ASP A 53 -20.06 5.89 4.44
N CYS A 54 -20.65 5.44 3.32
CA CYS A 54 -22.09 5.25 3.20
C CYS A 54 -22.51 3.91 2.59
N GLY A 55 -21.56 3.05 2.22
CA GLY A 55 -21.80 1.73 1.65
C GLY A 55 -22.38 1.71 0.22
N ARG A 56 -22.76 2.85 -0.36
CA ARG A 56 -23.32 2.90 -1.71
C ARG A 56 -22.29 2.53 -2.78
N LEU A 57 -22.76 1.86 -3.84
CA LEU A 57 -21.95 1.57 -5.02
C LEU A 57 -21.47 2.88 -5.67
N LEU A 58 -20.17 2.93 -5.95
CA LEU A 58 -19.54 4.07 -6.60
C LEU A 58 -19.69 3.98 -8.12
N HIS A 59 -19.86 5.12 -8.79
CA HIS A 59 -19.97 5.20 -10.25
C HIS A 59 -18.63 5.58 -10.89
N LYS A 60 -18.38 5.08 -12.11
CA LYS A 60 -17.26 5.54 -12.94
C LYS A 60 -17.41 7.04 -13.20
N HIS A 61 -16.34 7.80 -12.99
CA HIS A 61 -16.38 9.26 -13.12
C HIS A 61 -15.38 9.77 -14.17
N GLY A 62 -14.16 9.25 -14.19
CA GLY A 62 -13.17 9.62 -15.20
C GLY A 62 -11.77 9.17 -14.82
N ARG A 63 -10.75 9.83 -15.38
CA ARG A 63 -9.34 9.55 -15.07
C ARG A 63 -8.50 10.81 -15.06
N TYR A 64 -7.31 10.73 -14.48
CA TYR A 64 -6.23 11.68 -14.69
C TYR A 64 -4.94 10.93 -15.00
N TRP A 65 -3.99 11.59 -15.66
CA TRP A 65 -2.71 11.00 -15.98
C TRP A 65 -1.68 11.27 -14.88
N ARG A 66 -0.96 10.23 -14.46
CA ARG A 66 0.05 10.31 -13.40
C ARG A 66 1.37 9.75 -13.88
N GLY A 67 2.44 10.55 -13.75
CA GLY A 67 3.80 10.10 -14.00
C GLY A 67 4.31 9.21 -12.87
N VAL A 68 4.63 7.96 -13.19
CA VAL A 68 5.23 6.99 -12.27
C VAL A 68 6.71 6.89 -12.55
N VAL A 69 7.51 7.26 -11.55
CA VAL A 69 8.96 7.20 -11.66
C VAL A 69 9.43 5.79 -11.35
N THR A 70 10.02 5.14 -12.36
CA THR A 70 10.64 3.81 -12.26
C THR A 70 12.15 3.95 -12.07
N LYS A 71 12.90 2.84 -12.20
CA LYS A 71 14.36 2.87 -12.15
C LYS A 71 14.98 3.68 -13.29
N HIS A 72 14.36 3.65 -14.48
CA HIS A 72 14.98 4.15 -15.72
C HIS A 72 14.27 5.36 -16.30
N GLU A 73 12.96 5.46 -16.09
CA GLU A 73 12.10 6.38 -16.82
C GLU A 73 10.86 6.78 -16.01
N VAL A 74 10.17 7.81 -16.48
CA VAL A 74 8.86 8.21 -16.00
C VAL A 74 7.81 7.67 -16.98
N ILE A 75 6.90 6.83 -16.49
CA ILE A 75 5.80 6.27 -17.30
C ILE A 75 4.52 6.99 -16.92
N LEU A 76 3.85 7.60 -17.90
CA LEU A 76 2.55 8.25 -17.70
C LEU A 76 1.44 7.19 -17.74
N ILE A 77 0.68 7.03 -16.66
CA ILE A 77 -0.41 6.04 -16.58
C ILE A 77 -1.75 6.69 -16.22
N PRO A 78 -2.88 6.13 -16.66
CA PRO A 78 -4.18 6.61 -16.26
C PRO A 78 -4.53 6.13 -14.85
N ILE A 79 -4.88 7.07 -13.98
CA ILE A 79 -5.48 6.81 -12.67
C ILE A 79 -6.97 7.10 -12.75
N TYR A 80 -7.71 6.03 -12.60
CA TYR A 80 -9.16 5.97 -12.74
C TYR A 80 -9.86 6.44 -11.46
N ARG A 81 -11.01 7.10 -11.59
CA ARG A 81 -11.73 7.78 -10.50
C ARG A 81 -13.19 7.40 -10.46
N TRP A 82 -13.66 7.08 -9.27
CA TRP A 82 -15.01 6.66 -8.96
C TRP A 82 -15.66 7.73 -8.08
N TYR A 83 -16.96 7.94 -8.24
CA TYR A 83 -17.71 8.98 -7.55
C TYR A 83 -18.83 8.38 -6.70
N CYS A 84 -18.95 8.86 -5.47
CA CYS A 84 -20.07 8.55 -4.59
C CYS A 84 -21.15 9.64 -4.74
N PRO A 85 -22.36 9.30 -5.22
CA PRO A 85 -23.43 10.27 -5.43
C PRO A 85 -24.11 10.70 -4.13
N ALA A 86 -23.96 9.93 -3.03
CA ALA A 86 -24.51 10.30 -1.74
C ALA A 86 -23.56 11.17 -0.91
N CYS A 87 -22.26 10.91 -0.99
CA CYS A 87 -21.26 11.66 -0.22
C CYS A 87 -20.64 12.82 -0.99
N ASN A 88 -20.88 12.90 -2.31
CA ASN A 88 -20.24 13.84 -3.22
C ASN A 88 -18.70 13.78 -3.16
N LYS A 89 -18.15 12.56 -3.04
CA LYS A 89 -16.70 12.31 -2.94
C LYS A 89 -16.20 11.54 -4.14
N THR A 90 -15.00 11.90 -4.59
CA THR A 90 -14.29 11.19 -5.65
C THR A 90 -13.12 10.40 -5.07
N ILE A 91 -13.02 9.12 -5.46
CA ILE A 91 -11.98 8.20 -5.02
C ILE A 91 -11.14 7.79 -6.23
N SER A 92 -9.82 7.92 -6.10
CA SER A 92 -8.86 7.45 -7.10
C SER A 92 -8.52 5.98 -6.89
N LEU A 93 -8.50 5.18 -7.95
CA LEU A 93 -8.07 3.79 -7.94
C LEU A 93 -6.59 3.73 -8.30
N LEU A 94 -5.74 3.59 -7.28
CA LEU A 94 -4.31 3.45 -7.45
C LEU A 94 -3.94 1.98 -7.61
N PRO A 95 -3.09 1.63 -8.59
CA PRO A 95 -2.50 0.30 -8.62
C PRO A 95 -1.55 0.08 -7.44
N GLU A 96 -1.35 -1.17 -7.05
CA GLU A 96 -0.63 -1.60 -5.85
C GLU A 96 0.86 -1.19 -5.82
N PHE A 97 1.42 -0.93 -7.00
CA PHE A 97 2.75 -0.37 -7.15
C PHE A 97 2.83 1.15 -6.91
N LEU A 98 1.72 1.79 -6.59
CA LEU A 98 1.63 3.17 -6.12
C LEU A 98 1.00 3.23 -4.74
N ILE A 99 1.38 4.26 -3.99
CA ILE A 99 0.65 4.70 -2.81
C ILE A 99 0.24 6.17 -3.01
N PRO A 100 -0.72 6.69 -2.21
CA PRO A 100 -1.10 8.09 -2.28
C PRO A 100 0.13 9.01 -2.20
N TRP A 101 0.15 10.03 -3.07
CA TRP A 101 1.20 11.06 -3.15
C TRP A 101 2.61 10.59 -3.56
N ALA A 102 2.91 9.29 -3.60
CA ALA A 102 4.23 8.80 -3.97
C ALA A 102 4.47 8.84 -5.49
N ARG A 103 5.49 9.57 -5.93
CA ARG A 103 5.87 9.61 -7.35
C ARG A 103 6.60 8.35 -7.82
N TYR A 104 7.37 7.74 -6.93
CA TYR A 104 8.20 6.57 -7.25
C TYR A 104 7.41 5.29 -7.04
N ALA A 105 7.54 4.36 -7.98
CA ALA A 105 6.95 3.04 -7.85
C ALA A 105 7.45 2.34 -6.59
N THR A 106 6.57 1.57 -5.96
CA THR A 106 6.83 0.90 -4.68
C THR A 106 8.12 0.06 -4.71
N TRP A 107 8.38 -0.67 -5.79
CA TRP A 107 9.60 -1.49 -5.91
C TRP A 107 10.89 -0.67 -5.93
N VAL A 108 10.88 0.57 -6.45
CA VAL A 108 12.06 1.46 -6.42
C VAL A 108 12.35 1.86 -4.97
N ARG A 109 11.30 2.19 -4.23
CA ARG A 109 11.38 2.59 -2.82
C ARG A 109 11.84 1.41 -1.97
N GLU A 110 11.23 0.25 -2.15
CA GLU A 110 11.62 -0.99 -1.48
C GLU A 110 13.08 -1.35 -1.75
N ALA A 111 13.53 -1.27 -3.01
CA ALA A 111 14.92 -1.52 -3.39
C ALA A 111 15.91 -0.57 -2.70
N ALA A 112 15.53 0.69 -2.49
CA ALA A 112 16.34 1.67 -1.78
C ALA A 112 16.42 1.37 -0.27
N LEU A 113 15.29 1.04 0.36
CA LEU A 113 15.23 0.71 1.78
C LEU A 113 15.97 -0.60 2.10
N LYS A 114 15.83 -1.62 1.25
CA LYS A 114 16.59 -2.88 1.36
C LYS A 114 18.10 -2.65 1.33
N ARG A 115 18.59 -1.76 0.46
CA ARG A 115 20.01 -1.40 0.41
C ARG A 115 20.45 -0.61 1.64
N LYS A 116 19.61 0.31 2.13
CA LYS A 116 19.94 1.05 3.35
C LYS A 116 20.10 0.12 4.56
N ARG A 117 19.24 -0.89 4.68
CA ARG A 117 19.35 -1.94 5.71
C ARG A 117 20.66 -2.74 5.58
N LYS A 118 21.14 -2.97 4.36
CA LYS A 118 22.43 -3.63 4.07
C LYS A 118 23.66 -2.72 4.29
N GLY A 119 23.50 -1.53 4.88
CA GLY A 119 24.61 -0.63 5.18
C GLY A 119 25.08 0.27 4.05
N PHE A 120 24.41 0.28 2.89
CA PHE A 120 24.82 1.12 1.77
C PHE A 120 24.70 2.62 2.13
N SER A 121 25.62 3.42 1.61
CA SER A 121 25.57 4.89 1.71
C SER A 121 24.42 5.46 0.87
N TRP A 122 23.96 6.67 1.20
CA TRP A 122 22.89 7.34 0.46
C TRP A 122 23.21 7.53 -1.03
N ARG A 123 24.49 7.78 -1.35
CA ARG A 123 24.99 7.90 -2.73
C ARG A 123 24.85 6.58 -3.48
N GLN A 124 25.42 5.50 -2.95
CA GLN A 124 25.36 4.16 -3.55
C GLN A 124 23.91 3.70 -3.75
N ILE A 125 23.01 4.03 -2.83
CA ILE A 125 21.58 3.69 -2.95
C ILE A 125 20.95 4.42 -4.13
N ALA A 126 21.13 5.74 -4.24
CA ALA A 126 20.57 6.53 -5.33
C ALA A 126 21.09 6.10 -6.71
N GLU A 127 22.38 5.81 -6.81
CA GLU A 127 23.04 5.38 -8.06
C GLU A 127 22.61 3.98 -8.50
N SER A 128 22.44 3.05 -7.55
CA SER A 128 22.12 1.66 -7.88
C SER A 128 20.62 1.35 -8.06
N THR A 129 19.74 2.27 -7.69
CA THR A 129 18.26 2.08 -7.79
C THR A 129 17.57 2.99 -8.79
N THR A 130 18.23 4.05 -9.25
CA THR A 130 17.71 4.99 -10.24
C THR A 130 18.82 5.49 -11.16
N THR A 131 18.50 5.66 -12.45
CA THR A 131 19.38 6.34 -13.40
C THR A 131 19.45 7.84 -13.09
N SER A 132 20.44 8.53 -13.65
CA SER A 132 20.64 9.97 -13.47
C SER A 132 19.41 10.80 -13.84
N SER A 133 18.69 10.41 -14.91
CA SER A 133 17.49 11.09 -15.42
C SER A 133 16.30 11.12 -14.47
N VAL A 134 16.20 10.15 -13.54
CA VAL A 134 15.04 10.00 -12.64
C VAL A 134 15.43 9.92 -11.17
N ARG A 135 16.68 10.28 -10.86
CA ARG A 135 17.27 10.15 -9.52
C ARG A 135 16.50 10.96 -8.48
N TYR A 136 16.21 10.35 -7.35
CA TYR A 136 15.64 11.07 -6.20
C TYR A 136 16.73 11.82 -5.42
N SER A 137 16.34 12.89 -4.73
CA SER A 137 17.23 13.61 -3.83
C SER A 137 17.53 12.81 -2.55
N PHE A 138 18.67 13.07 -1.92
CA PHE A 138 19.01 12.45 -0.62
C PHE A 138 18.00 12.79 0.47
N ARG A 139 17.39 13.98 0.44
CA ARG A 139 16.28 14.35 1.34
C ARG A 139 15.10 13.39 1.19
N THR A 140 14.75 13.03 -0.05
CA THR A 140 13.68 12.07 -0.33
C THR A 140 14.02 10.69 0.22
N LEU A 141 15.26 10.24 0.02
CA LEU A 141 15.71 8.94 0.52
C LEU A 141 15.72 8.87 2.05
N LYS A 142 16.25 9.90 2.73
CA LYS A 142 16.21 10.01 4.19
C LYS A 142 14.77 10.00 4.72
N ARG A 143 13.86 10.73 4.07
CA ARG A 143 12.43 10.74 4.43
C ARG A 143 11.78 9.36 4.28
N TRP A 144 12.10 8.63 3.20
CA TRP A 144 11.60 7.26 3.03
C TRP A 144 12.12 6.35 4.13
N TRP A 145 13.40 6.45 4.47
CA TRP A 145 14.01 5.63 5.52
C TRP A 145 13.38 5.89 6.89
N ALA A 146 13.27 7.15 7.30
CA ALA A 146 12.65 7.53 8.58
C ALA A 146 11.19 7.05 8.65
N ARG A 147 10.42 7.25 7.57
CA ARG A 147 9.03 6.76 7.48
C ARG A 147 8.95 5.25 7.55
N HIS A 148 9.87 4.54 6.91
CA HIS A 148 9.89 3.08 6.92
C HIS A 148 10.11 2.53 8.32
N LEU A 149 11.08 3.07 9.06
CA LEU A 149 11.32 2.71 10.46
C LEU A 149 10.10 2.98 11.34
N HIS A 150 9.50 4.17 11.22
CA HIS A 150 8.31 4.53 11.98
C HIS A 150 7.11 3.60 11.69
N ARG A 151 6.95 3.14 10.45
CA ARG A 151 5.80 2.31 10.03
C ARG A 151 6.03 0.81 10.21
N ALA A 152 7.26 0.39 10.51
CA ALA A 152 7.63 -1.03 10.55
C ALA A 152 6.79 -1.81 11.57
N ALA A 153 6.57 -1.24 12.77
CA ALA A 153 5.78 -1.88 13.83
C ALA A 153 4.35 -2.20 13.36
N ASN A 154 3.63 -1.19 12.86
CA ASN A 154 2.24 -1.36 12.42
C ASN A 154 2.11 -2.29 11.21
N ALA A 155 3.09 -2.26 10.29
CA ALA A 155 3.12 -3.21 9.18
C ALA A 155 3.36 -4.63 9.68
N ALA A 156 4.26 -4.83 10.65
CA ALA A 156 4.58 -6.14 11.18
C ALA A 156 3.42 -6.75 11.96
N LEU A 157 2.76 -5.97 12.82
CA LEU A 157 1.54 -6.40 13.53
C LEU A 157 0.44 -6.79 12.55
N TRP A 158 0.24 -6.02 11.49
CA TRP A 158 -0.75 -6.35 10.46
C TRP A 158 -0.41 -7.69 9.77
N VAL A 159 0.85 -7.88 9.34
CA VAL A 159 1.30 -9.13 8.70
C VAL A 159 1.16 -10.32 9.64
N ALA A 160 1.56 -10.19 10.91
CA ALA A 160 1.39 -11.21 11.93
C ALA A 160 -0.09 -11.59 12.12
N GLY A 161 -0.98 -10.59 12.16
CA GLY A 161 -2.42 -10.80 12.22
C GLY A 161 -2.98 -11.57 11.02
N GLN A 162 -2.47 -11.33 9.80
CA GLN A 162 -2.86 -12.10 8.62
C GLN A 162 -2.47 -13.58 8.72
N PHE A 163 -1.31 -13.90 9.30
CA PHE A 163 -0.91 -15.29 9.54
C PHE A 163 -1.80 -15.98 10.57
N ILE A 164 -2.10 -15.31 11.69
CA ILE A 164 -2.99 -15.84 12.73
C ILE A 164 -4.37 -16.12 12.14
N ALA A 165 -4.93 -15.16 11.38
CA ALA A 165 -6.21 -15.35 10.69
C ALA A 165 -6.17 -16.48 9.63
N GLY A 166 -4.99 -16.75 9.06
CA GLY A 166 -4.76 -17.87 8.14
C GLY A 166 -4.55 -19.23 8.81
N GLY A 167 -4.67 -19.32 10.14
CA GLY A 167 -4.57 -20.58 10.88
C GLY A 167 -3.14 -21.06 11.12
N VAL A 168 -2.14 -20.17 11.06
CA VAL A 168 -0.77 -20.54 11.43
C VAL A 168 -0.65 -20.62 12.95
N ASP A 169 -0.47 -21.83 13.47
CA ASP A 169 -0.43 -22.17 14.92
C ASP A 169 0.87 -21.71 15.62
N GLU A 170 1.85 -21.23 14.86
CA GLU A 170 3.03 -20.57 15.44
C GLU A 170 2.66 -19.17 15.97
N ASP A 171 2.94 -18.93 17.26
CA ASP A 171 2.84 -17.60 17.86
C ASP A 171 3.91 -16.67 17.26
N MET A 172 3.55 -15.99 16.17
CA MET A 172 4.41 -15.06 15.44
C MET A 172 4.85 -13.86 16.27
N LEU A 173 4.15 -13.55 17.38
CA LEU A 173 4.55 -12.51 18.32
C LEU A 173 5.77 -12.95 19.14
N ARG A 174 6.01 -14.26 19.33
CA ARG A 174 7.25 -14.76 19.94
C ARG A 174 8.49 -14.58 19.07
N LEU A 175 8.31 -14.32 17.77
CA LEU A 175 9.40 -13.96 16.88
C LEU A 175 9.81 -12.48 17.03
N TYR A 176 9.03 -11.68 17.75
CA TYR A 176 9.40 -10.32 18.09
C TYR A 176 10.62 -10.33 19.02
N PRO A 177 11.56 -9.39 18.86
CA PRO A 177 12.72 -9.30 19.74
C PRO A 177 12.27 -9.16 21.20
N THR A 178 12.69 -10.09 22.06
CA THR A 178 12.38 -10.12 23.50
C THR A 178 13.19 -9.12 24.33
N MET A 179 13.88 -8.17 23.68
CA MET A 179 14.67 -7.17 24.36
C MET A 179 13.77 -6.19 25.11
N MET A 180 14.22 -5.71 26.28
CA MET A 180 13.45 -4.77 27.13
C MET A 180 13.10 -3.45 26.43
N ASN A 181 13.78 -3.08 25.34
CA ASN A 181 13.46 -1.92 24.50
C ASN A 181 13.94 -2.15 23.05
N PRO A 182 13.12 -2.75 22.17
CA PRO A 182 13.51 -3.01 20.79
C PRO A 182 13.70 -1.70 20.03
N THR A 183 14.81 -1.58 19.31
CA THR A 183 15.07 -0.43 18.46
C THR A 183 14.19 -0.48 17.19
N PRO A 184 14.05 0.64 16.45
CA PRO A 184 13.37 0.64 15.16
C PRO A 184 13.98 -0.33 14.15
N MET A 185 15.28 -0.62 14.26
CA MET A 185 15.97 -1.61 13.43
C MET A 185 15.56 -3.04 13.78
N ASP A 186 15.45 -3.36 15.07
CA ASP A 186 15.02 -4.68 15.52
C ASP A 186 13.58 -4.98 15.06
N THR A 187 12.71 -3.97 15.15
CA THR A 187 11.34 -4.05 14.63
C THR A 187 11.32 -4.24 13.12
N LEU A 188 12.21 -3.55 12.38
CA LEU A 188 12.33 -3.73 10.94
C LEU A 188 12.85 -5.13 10.56
N ASP A 189 13.79 -5.68 11.31
CA ASP A 189 14.30 -7.03 11.06
C ASP A 189 13.22 -8.09 11.35
N TRP A 190 12.42 -7.92 12.41
CA TRP A 190 11.23 -8.75 12.64
C TRP A 190 10.24 -8.69 11.48
N LEU A 191 9.90 -7.48 11.01
CA LEU A 191 9.05 -7.32 9.82
C LEU A 191 9.60 -8.09 8.63
N ASN A 192 10.90 -7.98 8.34
CA ASN A 192 11.49 -8.70 7.21
C ASN A 192 11.43 -10.23 7.37
N LYS A 193 11.59 -10.76 8.60
CA LYS A 193 11.39 -12.19 8.89
C LYS A 193 9.95 -12.62 8.59
N LEU A 194 8.97 -11.84 9.05
CA LEU A 194 7.55 -12.10 8.74
C LEU A 194 7.28 -12.07 7.23
N LEU A 195 7.79 -11.05 6.53
CA LEU A 195 7.62 -10.90 5.08
C LEU A 195 8.19 -12.08 4.28
N SER A 196 9.36 -12.60 4.70
CA SER A 196 9.95 -13.77 4.04
C SER A 196 9.15 -15.05 4.21
N ARG A 197 8.35 -15.16 5.27
CA ARG A 197 7.42 -16.27 5.49
C ARG A 197 6.08 -16.05 4.78
N PHE A 198 5.66 -14.79 4.65
CA PHE A 198 4.30 -14.44 4.18
C PHE A 198 4.20 -14.55 2.66
N ILE A 199 5.29 -14.25 1.96
CA ILE A 199 5.32 -14.19 0.51
C ILE A 199 6.18 -15.37 0.01
N PRO A 200 5.57 -16.39 -0.61
CA PRO A 200 6.30 -17.58 -1.07
C PRO A 200 7.46 -17.24 -1.99
N ALA A 201 8.51 -18.07 -1.95
CA ALA A 201 9.64 -17.96 -2.85
C ALA A 201 9.17 -17.97 -4.31
N GLY A 202 9.47 -16.90 -5.06
CA GLY A 202 9.04 -16.71 -6.46
C GLY A 202 8.14 -15.50 -6.70
N ALA A 203 7.31 -15.10 -5.72
CA ALA A 203 6.52 -13.87 -5.80
C ALA A 203 7.36 -12.58 -5.63
N SER A 204 8.62 -12.71 -5.19
CA SER A 204 9.50 -11.60 -4.83
C SER A 204 10.04 -10.77 -6.01
N ARG A 205 9.78 -11.13 -7.27
CA ARG A 205 10.33 -10.42 -8.45
C ARG A 205 9.89 -8.95 -8.50
N ARG A 206 8.76 -8.60 -7.89
CA ARG A 206 8.21 -7.23 -7.87
C ARG A 206 8.36 -6.52 -6.52
N GLY A 207 8.92 -7.19 -5.51
CA GLY A 207 9.01 -6.69 -4.14
C GLY A 207 7.79 -7.05 -3.29
N TYR A 208 8.01 -7.13 -1.97
CA TYR A 208 7.00 -7.50 -0.98
C TYR A 208 5.92 -6.44 -0.86
N TRP A 209 6.30 -5.17 -0.91
CA TRP A 209 5.39 -4.06 -0.59
C TRP A 209 4.37 -3.81 -1.69
N THR A 210 4.70 -4.14 -2.94
CA THR A 210 3.74 -4.08 -4.04
C THR A 210 2.56 -5.02 -3.78
N PHE A 211 2.80 -6.22 -3.24
CA PHE A 211 1.70 -7.14 -2.87
C PHE A 211 0.90 -6.61 -1.68
N LEU A 212 1.60 -6.08 -0.67
CA LEU A 212 0.97 -5.69 0.60
C LEU A 212 0.19 -4.39 0.54
N ASN A 213 0.57 -3.44 -0.32
CA ASN A 213 -0.02 -2.09 -0.31
C ASN A 213 -1.55 -2.07 -0.48
N ALA A 214 -2.11 -3.04 -1.21
CA ALA A 214 -3.55 -3.16 -1.39
C ALA A 214 -4.28 -3.56 -0.09
N GLY A 215 -3.68 -4.45 0.71
CA GLY A 215 -4.24 -4.92 1.98
C GLY A 215 -3.83 -4.10 3.21
N LEU A 216 -2.68 -3.43 3.17
CA LEU A 216 -2.15 -2.68 4.30
C LEU A 216 -3.01 -1.45 4.61
N PRO A 217 -3.22 -1.17 5.92
CA PRO A 217 -3.73 0.12 6.37
C PRO A 217 -2.85 1.24 5.84
N ALA A 218 -3.45 2.37 5.48
CA ALA A 218 -2.71 3.44 4.81
C ALA A 218 -1.56 4.03 5.65
N ALA A 219 -1.70 4.01 6.98
CA ALA A 219 -0.65 4.40 7.92
C ALA A 219 0.57 3.47 7.87
N SER A 220 0.41 2.23 7.40
CA SER A 220 1.44 1.18 7.38
C SER A 220 2.06 0.96 6.00
N ARG A 221 1.50 1.55 4.93
CA ARG A 221 2.02 1.41 3.56
C ARG A 221 3.43 1.99 3.44
N LEU A 222 4.27 1.38 2.60
CA LEU A 222 5.62 1.86 2.31
C LEU A 222 5.57 3.20 1.61
#